data_AF-A0A1T4YW86-F1
#
_entry.id   AF-A0A1T4YW86-F1
#
_cell.length_a   1.000
_cell.length_b   1.000
_cell.length_c   1.000
_cell.angle_alpha   90.00
_cell.angle_beta   90.00
_cell.angle_gamma   90.00
#
_symmetry.space_group_name_H-M   'P 1'
#
loop_
_entity.id
_entity.type
_entity.pdbx_description
1 polymer ?
#
loop_
_entity_poly.entity_id
_entity_poly.type
_entity_poly.pdbx_seq_one_letter_code
_entity_poly.pdbx_strand_id
1 'polypeptide(L)'
;MAVAPTPPGRRERNKQAKLDRITAAASELFAEHGVDDVTTQQIADAADIGTGTLFLYARTKGELLLLVQNAHYASALERGRTAAAGTTGALDGLLALLSPVVECNRVQVDNGRTYLREMVFGDPTEPHHAEALSIVAQTERAIADLLSERTRLGGEEAAAMAGVVSAVMFLNLAPSATADASVPEILATMRAQLAAILPG
;
A
#
# COMPACT_ATOMS: atom_id res chain seq x y z
N MET A 1 38.96 4.23 1.82
CA MET A 1 38.73 2.84 1.39
C MET A 1 37.37 2.41 1.91
N ALA A 2 36.40 2.18 1.04
CA ALA A 2 35.07 1.71 1.45
C ALA A 2 35.19 0.26 1.96
N VAL A 3 34.76 0.03 3.19
CA VAL A 3 34.71 -1.30 3.80
C VAL A 3 33.57 -2.07 3.11
N ALA A 4 33.90 -3.19 2.45
CA ALA A 4 32.90 -4.06 1.87
C ALA A 4 32.01 -4.66 2.97
N PRO A 5 30.69 -4.79 2.77
CA PRO A 5 29.79 -5.32 3.80
C PRO A 5 30.17 -6.76 4.14
N THR A 6 30.41 -7.01 5.43
CA THR A 6 30.72 -8.35 5.96
C THR A 6 29.55 -9.30 5.68
N PRO A 7 29.81 -10.53 5.18
CA PRO A 7 28.74 -11.49 4.92
C PRO A 7 27.89 -11.75 6.17
N PRO A 8 26.55 -11.80 6.05
CA PRO A 8 25.67 -11.97 7.19
C PRO A 8 25.99 -13.25 7.96
N GLY A 9 26.09 -13.15 9.28
CA GLY A 9 26.36 -14.30 10.16
C GLY A 9 25.26 -15.36 10.08
N ARG A 10 25.55 -16.60 10.52
CA ARG A 10 24.60 -17.73 10.48
C ARG A 10 23.24 -17.40 11.11
N ARG A 11 23.24 -16.64 12.21
CA ARG A 11 22.02 -16.20 12.89
C ARG A 11 21.16 -15.30 12.01
N GLU A 12 21.77 -14.36 11.31
CA GLU A 12 21.05 -13.42 10.44
C GLU A 12 20.46 -14.13 9.22
N ARG A 13 21.23 -15.04 8.60
CA ARG A 13 20.72 -15.88 7.51
C ARG A 13 19.54 -16.75 7.94
N ASN A 14 19.61 -17.34 9.14
CA ASN A 14 18.50 -18.13 9.67
C ASN A 14 17.26 -17.28 10.00
N LYS A 15 17.45 -16.03 10.42
CA LYS A 15 16.36 -15.08 10.67
C LYS A 15 15.69 -14.69 9.35
N GLN A 16 16.48 -14.35 8.33
CA GLN A 16 15.97 -14.02 7.01
C GLN A 16 15.21 -15.19 6.37
N ALA A 17 15.78 -16.40 6.39
CA ALA A 17 15.09 -17.58 5.85
C ALA A 17 13.73 -17.86 6.52
N LYS A 18 13.59 -17.54 7.81
CA LYS A 18 12.28 -17.63 8.50
C LYS A 18 11.33 -16.54 8.04
N LEU A 19 11.80 -15.30 7.94
CA LEU A 19 11.01 -14.19 7.43
C LEU A 19 10.50 -14.46 6.02
N ASP A 20 11.35 -15.01 5.14
CA ASP A 20 10.98 -15.36 3.76
C ASP A 20 9.86 -16.42 3.74
N ARG A 21 9.97 -17.48 4.56
CA ARG A 21 8.92 -18.51 4.69
C ARG A 21 7.61 -17.94 5.23
N ILE A 22 7.67 -17.09 6.25
CA ILE A 22 6.50 -16.41 6.82
C ILE A 22 5.81 -15.55 5.76
N THR A 23 6.59 -14.73 5.06
CA THR A 23 6.08 -13.80 4.05
C THR A 23 5.44 -14.57 2.90
N ALA A 24 6.09 -15.63 2.40
CA ALA A 24 5.54 -16.47 1.34
C ALA A 24 4.21 -17.13 1.75
N ALA A 25 4.17 -17.80 2.91
CA ALA A 25 2.97 -18.47 3.40
C ALA A 25 1.81 -17.50 3.65
N ALA A 26 2.10 -16.35 4.27
CA ALA A 26 1.09 -15.31 4.51
C ALA A 26 0.58 -14.71 3.20
N SER A 27 1.46 -14.45 2.23
CA SER A 27 1.09 -13.92 0.91
C SER A 27 0.15 -14.85 0.17
N GLU A 28 0.47 -16.14 0.12
CA GLU A 28 -0.34 -17.16 -0.55
C GLU A 28 -1.73 -17.26 0.10
N LEU A 29 -1.78 -17.47 1.41
CA LEU A 29 -3.04 -17.64 2.13
C LEU A 29 -3.92 -16.38 2.09
N PHE A 30 -3.34 -15.19 2.28
CA PHE A 30 -4.12 -13.95 2.19
C PHE A 30 -4.61 -13.69 0.76
N ALA A 31 -3.83 -14.02 -0.27
CA ALA A 31 -4.27 -13.86 -1.66
C ALA A 31 -5.42 -14.82 -2.01
N GLU A 32 -5.37 -16.06 -1.53
CA GLU A 32 -6.36 -17.09 -1.84
C GLU A 32 -7.67 -16.90 -1.07
N HIS A 33 -7.59 -16.62 0.24
CA HIS A 33 -8.74 -16.64 1.13
C HIS A 33 -9.13 -15.26 1.69
N GLY A 34 -8.25 -14.27 1.59
CA GLY A 34 -8.43 -13.00 2.29
C GLY A 34 -8.02 -13.06 3.76
N VAL A 35 -7.70 -11.88 4.30
CA VAL A 35 -7.21 -11.74 5.67
C VAL A 35 -8.22 -12.21 6.70
N ASP A 36 -9.52 -12.03 6.47
CA ASP A 36 -10.56 -12.37 7.44
C ASP A 36 -10.70 -13.89 7.64
N ASP A 37 -10.57 -14.68 6.57
CA ASP A 37 -10.72 -16.13 6.58
C ASP A 37 -9.40 -16.88 6.91
N VAL A 38 -8.29 -16.16 7.09
CA VAL A 38 -6.99 -16.73 7.45
C VAL A 38 -6.65 -16.51 8.92
N THR A 39 -6.18 -17.56 9.58
CA THR A 39 -5.67 -17.54 10.96
C THR A 39 -4.15 -17.49 10.99
N THR A 40 -3.58 -16.91 12.06
CA THR A 40 -2.13 -16.91 12.28
C THR A 40 -1.56 -18.31 12.53
N GLN A 41 -2.40 -19.26 12.99
CA GLN A 41 -2.03 -20.67 13.12
C GLN A 41 -1.81 -21.33 11.77
N GLN A 42 -2.74 -21.14 10.81
CA GLN A 42 -2.58 -21.67 9.44
C GLN A 42 -1.31 -21.15 8.78
N ILE A 43 -0.99 -19.86 8.95
CA ILE A 43 0.24 -19.28 8.41
C ILE A 43 1.48 -19.88 9.09
N ALA A 44 1.46 -20.04 10.42
CA ALA A 44 2.58 -20.64 11.15
C ALA A 44 2.85 -22.09 10.70
N ASP A 45 1.78 -22.88 10.52
CA ASP A 45 1.86 -24.25 10.04
C ASP A 45 2.40 -24.32 8.61
N ALA A 46 1.89 -23.47 7.71
CA ALA A 46 2.37 -23.38 6.32
C ALA A 46 3.84 -22.91 6.23
N ALA A 47 4.28 -22.03 7.13
CA ALA A 47 5.66 -21.56 7.21
C ALA A 47 6.60 -22.51 7.98
N ASP A 48 6.08 -23.63 8.53
CA ASP A 48 6.80 -24.59 9.36
C ASP A 48 7.55 -23.89 10.52
N ILE A 49 6.77 -23.19 11.35
CA ILE A 49 7.20 -22.54 12.59
C ILE A 49 6.11 -22.62 13.67
N GLY A 50 6.46 -22.38 14.93
CA GLY A 50 5.45 -22.15 15.97
C GLY A 50 4.85 -20.75 15.88
N THR A 51 3.57 -20.59 16.24
CA THR A 51 2.87 -19.29 16.32
C THR A 51 3.59 -18.27 17.20
N GLY A 52 4.17 -18.70 18.33
CA GLY A 52 5.01 -17.83 19.15
C GLY A 52 6.23 -17.26 18.40
N THR A 53 6.77 -17.99 17.41
CA THR A 53 7.84 -17.48 16.55
C THR A 53 7.30 -16.47 15.54
N LEU A 54 6.11 -16.68 14.98
CA LEU A 54 5.45 -15.74 14.06
C LEU A 54 5.27 -14.36 14.72
N PHE A 55 4.84 -14.34 15.98
CA PHE A 55 4.64 -13.09 16.75
C PHE A 55 5.92 -12.31 17.05
N LEU A 56 7.11 -12.89 16.83
CA LEU A 56 8.38 -12.16 16.88
C LEU A 56 8.64 -11.30 15.63
N TYR A 57 7.94 -11.59 14.53
CA TYR A 57 8.04 -10.88 13.26
C TYR A 57 6.85 -9.93 13.04
N ALA A 58 5.64 -10.36 13.40
CA ALA A 58 4.44 -9.53 13.31
C ALA A 58 3.53 -9.77 14.52
N ARG A 59 3.28 -8.72 15.31
CA ARG A 59 2.58 -8.84 16.61
C ARG A 59 1.09 -9.12 16.46
N THR A 60 0.50 -8.73 15.35
CA THR A 60 -0.92 -8.87 15.06
C THR A 60 -1.12 -9.43 13.64
N LYS A 61 -2.33 -9.93 13.34
CA LYS A 61 -2.68 -10.33 11.97
C LYS A 61 -2.65 -9.14 11.01
N GLY A 62 -3.02 -7.94 11.49
CA GLY A 62 -2.92 -6.69 10.75
C GLY A 62 -1.47 -6.37 10.39
N GLU A 63 -0.56 -6.42 11.36
CA GLU A 63 0.88 -6.19 11.14
C GLU A 63 1.49 -7.22 10.18
N LEU A 64 1.01 -8.47 10.21
CA LEU A 64 1.42 -9.51 9.26
C LEU A 64 0.90 -9.25 7.85
N LEU A 65 -0.31 -8.71 7.71
CA LEU A 65 -0.84 -8.25 6.43
C LEU A 65 0.00 -7.09 5.88
N LEU A 66 0.38 -6.11 6.72
CA LEU A 66 1.23 -4.99 6.31
C LEU A 66 2.60 -5.47 5.83
N LEU A 67 3.25 -6.39 6.57
CA LEU A 67 4.52 -7.01 6.17
C LEU A 67 4.48 -7.53 4.73
N VAL A 68 3.38 -8.18 4.34
CA VAL A 68 3.21 -8.75 2.99
C VAL A 68 2.86 -7.68 1.96
N GLN A 69 1.94 -6.77 2.29
CA GLN A 69 1.32 -5.87 1.31
C GLN A 69 2.18 -4.62 1.01
N ASN A 70 3.06 -4.19 1.93
CA ASN A 70 3.85 -2.98 1.77
C ASN A 70 4.67 -2.98 0.47
N ALA A 71 5.33 -4.10 0.14
CA ALA A 71 6.12 -4.23 -1.09
C ALA A 71 5.26 -4.09 -2.35
N HIS A 72 4.02 -4.61 -2.33
CA HIS A 72 3.08 -4.50 -3.44
C HIS A 72 2.62 -3.06 -3.65
N TYR A 73 2.29 -2.34 -2.57
CA TYR A 73 1.91 -0.92 -2.65
C TYR A 73 3.08 -0.02 -3.05
N ALA A 74 4.29 -0.27 -2.55
CA ALA A 74 5.48 0.46 -2.99
C ALA A 74 5.76 0.25 -4.49
N SER A 75 5.66 -0.99 -4.99
CA SER A 75 5.80 -1.29 -6.41
C SER A 75 4.68 -0.65 -7.25
N ALA A 76 3.44 -0.64 -6.75
CA ALA A 76 2.32 0.01 -7.39
C ALA A 76 2.55 1.53 -7.53
N LEU A 77 3.01 2.19 -6.47
CA LEU A 77 3.35 3.62 -6.52
C LEU A 77 4.41 3.90 -7.59
N GLU A 78 5.45 3.08 -7.70
CA GLU A 78 6.52 3.27 -8.69
C GLU A 78 6.01 3.07 -10.13
N ARG A 79 5.17 2.06 -10.37
CA ARG A 79 4.47 1.89 -11.66
C ARG A 79 3.62 3.13 -11.97
N GLY A 80 2.94 3.68 -10.98
CA GLY A 80 2.13 4.89 -11.09
C GLY A 80 2.96 6.10 -11.48
N ARG A 81 4.10 6.34 -10.83
CA ARG A 81 5.03 7.42 -11.17
C ARG A 81 5.49 7.32 -12.63
N THR A 82 5.86 6.11 -13.05
CA THR A 82 6.28 5.84 -14.44
C THR A 82 5.15 6.13 -15.43
N ALA A 83 3.93 5.67 -15.15
CA ALA A 83 2.77 5.91 -16.01
C ALA A 83 2.41 7.40 -16.09
N ALA A 84 2.43 8.10 -14.95
CA ALA A 84 2.13 9.53 -14.89
C ALA A 84 3.12 10.36 -15.71
N ALA A 85 4.41 10.00 -15.75
CA ALA A 85 5.41 10.69 -16.56
C ALA A 85 5.07 10.70 -18.08
N GLY A 86 4.30 9.73 -18.57
CA GLY A 86 3.85 9.64 -19.96
C GLY A 86 2.61 10.49 -20.29
N THR A 87 2.07 11.25 -19.33
CA THR A 87 0.85 12.06 -19.50
C THR A 87 1.15 13.55 -19.37
N THR A 88 0.30 14.40 -19.96
CA THR A 88 0.50 15.86 -19.95
C THR A 88 -0.40 16.57 -18.94
N GLY A 89 -1.69 16.22 -18.88
CA GLY A 89 -2.65 16.89 -18.00
C GLY A 89 -2.51 16.48 -16.54
N ALA A 90 -2.95 17.36 -15.62
CA ALA A 90 -2.99 17.06 -14.19
C ALA A 90 -3.96 15.89 -13.88
N LEU A 91 -5.19 15.94 -14.40
CA LEU A 91 -6.20 14.89 -14.17
C LEU A 91 -5.74 13.52 -14.68
N ASP A 92 -5.29 13.45 -15.94
CA ASP A 92 -4.82 12.19 -16.53
C ASP A 92 -3.54 11.69 -15.82
N GLY A 93 -2.68 12.62 -15.36
CA GLY A 93 -1.52 12.29 -14.54
C GLY A 93 -1.86 11.68 -13.19
N LEU A 94 -2.84 12.26 -12.47
CA LEU A 94 -3.31 11.69 -11.21
C LEU A 94 -3.93 10.32 -11.41
N LEU A 95 -4.75 10.13 -12.45
CA LEU A 95 -5.34 8.82 -12.73
C LEU A 95 -4.26 7.80 -13.09
N ALA A 96 -3.27 8.17 -13.90
CA ALA A 96 -2.14 7.30 -14.23
C ALA A 96 -1.30 6.95 -12.99
N LEU A 97 -1.09 7.91 -12.08
CA LEU A 97 -0.38 7.71 -10.81
C LEU A 97 -1.13 6.74 -9.88
N LEU A 98 -2.45 6.91 -9.76
CA LEU A 98 -3.26 6.20 -8.76
C LEU A 98 -3.81 4.86 -9.26
N SER A 99 -3.93 4.64 -10.58
CA SER A 99 -4.51 3.40 -11.11
C SER A 99 -3.79 2.14 -10.62
N PRO A 100 -2.44 2.05 -10.63
CA PRO A 100 -1.75 0.88 -10.09
C PRO A 100 -1.99 0.63 -8.60
N VAL A 101 -2.21 1.69 -7.81
CA VAL A 101 -2.51 1.59 -6.37
C VAL A 101 -3.93 1.06 -6.17
N VAL A 102 -4.89 1.55 -6.97
CA VAL A 102 -6.28 1.04 -6.98
C VAL A 102 -6.31 -0.42 -7.41
N GLU A 103 -5.59 -0.80 -8.47
CA GLU A 103 -5.45 -2.20 -8.91
C GLU A 103 -4.88 -3.08 -7.80
N CYS A 104 -3.80 -2.64 -7.15
CA CYS A 104 -3.17 -3.35 -6.04
C CYS A 104 -4.14 -3.59 -4.88
N ASN A 105 -4.90 -2.55 -4.50
CA ASN A 105 -5.92 -2.64 -3.46
C ASN A 105 -7.03 -3.65 -3.81
N ARG A 106 -7.35 -3.79 -5.11
CA ARG A 106 -8.45 -4.60 -5.61
C ARG A 106 -8.08 -6.02 -6.05
N VAL A 107 -6.79 -6.41 -5.95
CA VAL A 107 -6.38 -7.82 -6.17
C VAL A 107 -7.13 -8.77 -5.23
N GLN A 108 -7.23 -8.38 -3.94
CA GLN A 108 -8.12 -9.00 -2.97
C GLN A 108 -8.72 -7.87 -2.12
N VAL A 109 -10.01 -7.59 -2.32
CA VAL A 109 -10.76 -6.49 -1.71
C VAL A 109 -10.67 -6.47 -0.18
N ASP A 110 -10.78 -7.63 0.51
CA ASP A 110 -10.76 -7.64 1.98
C ASP A 110 -9.36 -7.34 2.54
N ASN A 111 -8.31 -7.76 1.84
CA ASN A 111 -6.94 -7.40 2.17
C ASN A 111 -6.71 -5.90 1.95
N GLY A 112 -7.16 -5.37 0.82
CA GLY A 112 -7.03 -3.95 0.50
C GLY A 112 -7.74 -3.06 1.53
N ARG A 113 -8.97 -3.41 1.91
CA ARG A 113 -9.75 -2.69 2.92
C ARG A 113 -9.14 -2.78 4.30
N THR A 114 -8.65 -3.96 4.69
CA THR A 114 -7.98 -4.13 5.99
C THR A 114 -6.68 -3.36 6.04
N TYR A 115 -5.88 -3.34 4.97
CA TYR A 115 -4.67 -2.53 4.88
C TYR A 115 -4.96 -1.04 5.13
N LEU A 116 -6.00 -0.49 4.47
CA LEU A 116 -6.43 0.89 4.69
C LEU A 116 -6.95 1.14 6.11
N ARG A 117 -7.62 0.16 6.72
CA ARG A 117 -8.07 0.25 8.12
C ARG A 117 -6.88 0.26 9.09
N GLU A 118 -5.88 -0.57 8.86
CA GLU A 118 -4.66 -0.58 9.67
C GLU A 118 -3.95 0.77 9.60
N MET A 119 -3.87 1.41 8.43
CA MET A 119 -3.29 2.76 8.31
C MET A 119 -3.97 3.83 9.17
N VAL A 120 -5.27 3.67 9.48
CA VAL A 120 -6.04 4.67 10.25
C VAL A 120 -6.08 4.34 11.75
N PHE A 121 -6.11 3.06 12.11
CA PHE A 121 -6.38 2.62 13.48
C PHE A 121 -5.28 1.74 14.11
N GLY A 122 -4.25 1.36 13.36
CA GLY A 122 -3.15 0.54 13.84
C GLY A 122 -2.15 1.31 14.71
N ASP A 123 -1.20 0.59 15.31
CA ASP A 123 -0.16 1.16 16.17
C ASP A 123 1.02 1.66 15.31
N PRO A 124 1.29 2.99 15.27
CA PRO A 124 2.35 3.56 14.45
C PRO A 124 3.77 3.22 14.92
N THR A 125 3.91 2.59 16.09
CA THR A 125 5.21 2.12 16.61
C THR A 125 5.59 0.74 16.07
N GLU A 126 4.66 0.03 15.42
CA GLU A 126 4.94 -1.24 14.76
C GLU A 126 5.68 -0.99 13.42
N PRO A 127 6.71 -1.79 13.10
CA PRO A 127 7.63 -1.49 12.00
C PRO A 127 6.95 -1.51 10.62
N HIS A 128 6.03 -2.43 10.36
CA HIS A 128 5.35 -2.55 9.08
C HIS A 128 4.23 -1.53 8.94
N HIS A 129 3.60 -1.12 10.04
CA HIS A 129 2.75 0.06 10.08
C HIS A 129 3.52 1.34 9.74
N ALA A 130 4.69 1.57 10.34
CA ALA A 130 5.52 2.73 10.04
C ALA A 130 5.94 2.78 8.55
N GLU A 131 6.25 1.62 7.97
CA GLU A 131 6.52 1.48 6.53
C GLU A 131 5.28 1.79 5.68
N ALA A 132 4.11 1.28 6.05
CA ALA A 132 2.85 1.58 5.36
C ALA A 132 2.56 3.09 5.35
N LEU A 133 2.70 3.78 6.49
CA LEU A 133 2.56 5.23 6.59
C LEU A 133 3.59 5.98 5.73
N SER A 134 4.81 5.45 5.60
CA SER A 134 5.82 6.01 4.69
C SER A 134 5.36 5.92 3.23
N ILE A 135 4.79 4.80 2.80
CA ILE A 135 4.27 4.63 1.43
C ILE A 135 3.13 5.61 1.17
N VAL A 136 2.27 5.85 2.15
CA VAL A 136 1.17 6.82 2.06
C VAL A 136 1.71 8.24 1.90
N ALA A 137 2.65 8.64 2.75
CA ALA A 137 3.30 9.94 2.65
C ALA A 137 4.05 10.13 1.33
N GLN A 138 4.65 9.06 0.78
CA GLN A 138 5.29 9.08 -0.54
C GLN A 138 4.27 9.23 -1.67
N THR A 139 3.09 8.61 -1.54
CA THR A 139 1.98 8.73 -2.50
C THR A 139 1.43 10.16 -2.49
N GLU A 140 1.17 10.73 -1.31
CA GLU A 140 0.75 12.12 -1.14
C GLU A 140 1.76 13.11 -1.73
N ARG A 141 3.05 12.89 -1.49
CA ARG A 141 4.11 13.70 -2.09
C ARG A 141 4.11 13.60 -3.61
N ALA A 142 3.95 12.40 -4.17
CA ALA A 142 3.86 12.20 -5.62
C ALA A 142 2.70 12.99 -6.25
N ILE A 143 1.56 13.01 -5.56
CA ILE A 143 0.38 13.78 -5.98
C ILE A 143 0.70 15.28 -5.92
N ALA A 144 1.27 15.78 -4.82
CA ALA A 144 1.59 17.19 -4.65
C ALA A 144 2.62 17.69 -5.67
N ASP A 145 3.65 16.89 -5.94
CA ASP A 145 4.67 17.19 -6.95
C ASP A 145 4.04 17.29 -8.34
N LEU A 146 3.22 16.30 -8.72
CA LEU A 146 2.51 16.28 -10.01
C LEU A 146 1.59 17.49 -10.17
N LEU A 147 0.84 17.85 -9.12
CA LEU A 147 -0.05 19.02 -9.12
C LEU A 147 0.74 20.31 -9.25
N SER A 148 1.85 20.46 -8.52
CA SER A 148 2.71 21.64 -8.60
C SER A 148 3.32 21.82 -9.99
N GLU A 149 3.66 20.71 -10.66
CA GLU A 149 4.24 20.74 -12.01
C GLU A 149 3.23 21.07 -13.11
N ARG A 150 1.98 20.62 -12.95
CA ARG A 150 0.99 20.59 -14.05
C ARG A 150 -0.18 21.55 -13.87
N THR A 151 -0.21 22.28 -12.77
CA THR A 151 -1.21 23.30 -12.48
C THR A 151 -0.54 24.62 -12.11
N ARG A 152 -1.32 25.61 -11.69
CA ARG A 152 -0.81 26.90 -11.17
C ARG A 152 -0.78 26.96 -9.64
N LEU A 153 -1.05 25.85 -8.97
CA LEU A 153 -1.09 25.79 -7.51
C LEU A 153 0.30 26.02 -6.92
N GLY A 154 0.36 26.84 -5.85
CA GLY A 154 1.57 26.94 -5.04
C GLY A 154 1.83 25.67 -4.23
N GLY A 155 3.04 25.48 -3.72
CA GLY A 155 3.43 24.24 -3.01
C GLY A 155 2.53 23.88 -1.82
N GLU A 156 2.08 24.87 -1.04
CA GLU A 156 1.13 24.62 0.07
C GLU A 156 -0.26 24.22 -0.43
N GLU A 157 -0.76 24.86 -1.50
CA GLU A 157 -2.06 24.54 -2.10
C GLU A 157 -2.03 23.17 -2.77
N ALA A 158 -0.93 22.81 -3.43
CA ALA A 158 -0.73 21.50 -4.04
C ALA A 158 -0.66 20.39 -2.97
N ALA A 159 -0.01 20.64 -1.84
CA ALA A 159 0.02 19.72 -0.71
C ALA A 159 -1.39 19.54 -0.08
N ALA A 160 -2.14 20.63 0.09
CA ALA A 160 -3.52 20.55 0.57
C ALA A 160 -4.42 19.77 -0.42
N MET A 161 -4.29 20.05 -1.72
CA MET A 161 -5.01 19.32 -2.76
C MET A 161 -4.61 17.84 -2.80
N ALA A 162 -3.33 17.50 -2.55
CA ALA A 162 -2.90 16.11 -2.44
C ALA A 162 -3.61 15.37 -1.30
N GLY A 163 -3.81 16.01 -0.15
CA GLY A 163 -4.63 15.45 0.93
C GLY A 163 -6.08 15.20 0.51
N VAL A 164 -6.68 16.10 -0.28
CA VAL A 164 -8.03 15.92 -0.84
C VAL A 164 -8.08 14.74 -1.81
N VAL A 165 -7.08 14.60 -2.70
CA VAL A 165 -6.97 13.47 -3.63
C VAL A 165 -6.82 12.15 -2.87
N SER A 166 -5.99 12.11 -1.82
CA SER A 166 -5.85 10.94 -0.94
C SER A 166 -7.15 10.58 -0.22
N ALA A 167 -7.90 11.58 0.26
CA ALA A 167 -9.22 11.36 0.85
C ALA A 167 -10.22 10.79 -0.17
N VAL A 168 -10.22 11.29 -1.40
CA VAL A 168 -11.01 10.73 -2.52
C VAL A 168 -10.66 9.27 -2.75
N MET A 169 -9.37 8.92 -2.83
CA MET A 169 -8.93 7.54 -3.00
C MET A 169 -9.41 6.66 -1.83
N PHE A 170 -9.18 7.10 -0.59
CA PHE A 170 -9.58 6.36 0.62
C PHE A 170 -11.09 6.09 0.66
N LEU A 171 -11.92 7.10 0.37
CA LEU A 171 -13.38 6.99 0.39
C LEU A 171 -13.94 6.07 -0.71
N ASN A 172 -13.20 5.84 -1.79
CA ASN A 172 -13.61 4.89 -2.84
C ASN A 172 -13.12 3.46 -2.57
N LEU A 173 -12.08 3.27 -1.75
CA LEU A 173 -11.44 1.96 -1.55
C LEU A 173 -11.76 1.32 -0.19
N ALA A 174 -11.92 2.10 0.88
CA ALA A 174 -12.08 1.57 2.24
C ALA A 174 -13.51 1.07 2.57
N PRO A 175 -14.60 1.77 2.19
CA PRO A 175 -15.95 1.40 2.63
C PRO A 175 -16.41 0.04 2.10
N SER A 176 -17.19 -0.70 2.90
CA SER A 176 -17.86 -1.93 2.43
C SER A 176 -18.85 -1.67 1.29
N ALA A 177 -19.44 -0.47 1.25
CA ALA A 177 -20.39 -0.07 0.22
C ALA A 177 -19.78 -0.06 -1.20
N THR A 178 -18.45 -0.01 -1.32
CA THR A 178 -17.74 -0.08 -2.61
C THR A 178 -17.01 -1.41 -2.80
N ALA A 179 -17.26 -2.43 -1.97
CA ALA A 179 -16.55 -3.71 -2.02
C ALA A 179 -16.71 -4.40 -3.40
N ASP A 180 -17.93 -4.38 -3.96
CA ASP A 180 -18.23 -5.02 -5.25
C ASP A 180 -17.87 -4.15 -6.47
N ALA A 181 -17.41 -2.91 -6.26
CA ALA A 181 -17.05 -2.02 -7.36
C ALA A 181 -15.77 -2.51 -8.05
N SER A 182 -15.84 -2.60 -9.38
CA SER A 182 -14.69 -2.95 -10.21
C SER A 182 -13.68 -1.80 -10.31
N VAL A 183 -12.42 -2.12 -10.65
CA VAL A 183 -11.37 -1.12 -10.86
C VAL A 183 -11.81 -0.02 -11.85
N PRO A 184 -12.41 -0.32 -13.02
CA PRO A 184 -12.89 0.72 -13.93
C PRO A 184 -13.97 1.63 -13.33
N GLU A 185 -14.90 1.09 -12.54
CA GLU A 185 -15.96 1.89 -11.88
C GLU A 185 -15.40 2.84 -10.82
N ILE A 186 -14.41 2.37 -10.05
CA ILE A 186 -13.70 3.17 -9.06
C ILE A 186 -12.92 4.29 -9.76
N LEU A 187 -12.17 3.97 -10.81
CA LEU A 187 -11.39 4.96 -11.54
C LEU A 187 -12.28 5.98 -12.26
N ALA A 188 -13.44 5.56 -12.77
CA ALA A 188 -14.43 6.48 -13.34
C ALA A 188 -15.00 7.43 -12.28
N THR A 189 -15.33 6.91 -11.09
CA THR A 189 -15.81 7.72 -9.95
C THR A 189 -14.75 8.71 -9.48
N MET A 190 -13.51 8.25 -9.30
CA MET A 190 -12.37 9.10 -8.95
C MET A 190 -12.14 10.16 -10.04
N ARG A 191 -12.18 9.80 -11.33
CA ARG A 191 -12.04 10.78 -12.42
C ARG A 191 -13.08 11.90 -12.31
N ALA A 192 -14.34 11.57 -12.07
CA ALA A 192 -15.40 12.56 -11.92
C ALA A 192 -15.18 13.47 -10.70
N GLN A 193 -14.80 12.90 -9.56
CA GLN A 193 -14.52 13.65 -8.33
C GLN A 193 -13.29 14.57 -8.48
N LEU A 194 -12.21 14.06 -9.08
CA LEU A 194 -10.98 14.82 -9.32
C LEU A 194 -11.20 15.94 -10.34
N ALA A 195 -11.94 15.68 -11.42
CA ALA A 195 -12.28 16.70 -12.41
C ALA A 195 -13.11 17.85 -11.81
N ALA A 196 -13.91 17.57 -10.78
CA ALA A 196 -14.73 18.59 -10.12
C ALA A 196 -13.93 19.53 -9.18
N ILE A 197 -12.77 19.07 -8.67
CA ILE A 197 -11.97 19.82 -7.69
C ILE A 197 -10.69 20.43 -8.28
N LEU A 198 -10.20 19.91 -9.41
CA LEU A 198 -9.01 20.44 -10.06
C LEU A 198 -9.29 21.81 -10.69
N PRO A 199 -8.38 22.78 -10.55
CA PRO A 199 -8.48 24.03 -11.29
C PRO A 199 -8.34 23.74 -12.80
N GLY A 200 -9.16 24.42 -13.61
CA GLY A 200 -9.12 24.34 -15.08
C GLY A 200 -7.89 24.98 -15.70
#